data_AF-A0A0D2FB28-F1
#
_entry.id   AF-A0A0D2FB28-F1
#
_cell.length_a   1.000
_cell.length_b   1.000
_cell.length_c   1.000
_cell.angle_alpha   90.00
_cell.angle_beta   90.00
_cell.angle_gamma   90.00
#
_symmetry.space_group_name_H-M   'P 1'
#
loop_
_entity.id
_entity.type
_entity.pdbx_description
1 polymer ?
#
loop_
_entity_poly.entity_id
_entity_poly.type
_entity_poly.pdbx_seq_one_letter_code
_entity_poly.pdbx_strand_id
1 'polypeptide(L)'
;MPATADLNKHIFDSSWGCIGKMPAYLADLGYKNPDQPDKTLSHYATGTDFFAYLRNDPGRLARFNSAMKGAATLLNSPVPSSLVESGAGESGVVMVDIGGGHGQVTQKVMEENPHLKGRFVVQDLGAIIDEARARNPKYEVMEYDFFTPQPVHGARIYFMRRVLHDFPDSKCREILTNQIHGMVKGQSKLLVCETVLPAAGCSGFESLADISRTTFSSMQRSEKQWTALLASVGLKVVKIWPPKGGPFSVIESELQ
;
A
#
# COMPACT_ATOMS: atom_id res chain seq x y z
N MET A 1 18.99 6.13 15.11
CA MET A 1 17.89 6.65 14.28
C MET A 1 16.59 6.58 15.09
N PRO A 2 15.99 7.73 15.47
CA PRO A 2 14.76 7.77 16.29
C PRO A 2 13.65 6.88 15.76
N ALA A 3 13.47 6.85 14.43
CA ALA A 3 12.44 6.05 13.79
C ALA A 3 12.58 4.53 14.03
N THR A 4 13.80 3.99 14.16
CA THR A 4 14.01 2.57 14.48
C THR A 4 13.59 2.26 15.91
N ALA A 5 13.90 3.15 16.86
CA ALA A 5 13.48 2.99 18.24
C ALA A 5 11.96 3.10 18.38
N ASP A 6 11.34 4.05 17.66
CA ASP A 6 9.89 4.21 17.64
C ASP A 6 9.19 3.05 16.94
N LEU A 7 9.78 2.47 15.88
CA LEU A 7 9.28 1.25 15.24
C LEU A 7 9.26 0.08 16.23
N ASN A 8 10.34 -0.14 16.98
CA ASN A 8 10.38 -1.21 17.98
C ASN A 8 9.35 -1.00 19.09
N LYS A 9 9.22 0.23 19.60
CA LYS A 9 8.19 0.57 20.59
C LYS A 9 6.78 0.38 20.04
N HIS A 10 6.53 0.79 18.81
CA HIS A 10 5.23 0.59 18.16
C HIS A 10 4.88 -0.89 18.03
N ILE A 11 5.83 -1.72 17.55
CA ILE A 11 5.64 -3.17 17.42
C ILE A 11 5.28 -3.78 18.78
N PHE A 12 6.02 -3.41 19.84
CA PHE A 12 5.79 -3.93 21.18
C PHE A 12 4.47 -3.45 21.79
N ASP A 13 4.25 -2.13 21.84
CA ASP A 13 3.11 -1.52 22.53
C ASP A 13 1.78 -1.70 21.79
N SER A 14 1.82 -1.71 20.46
CA SER A 14 0.61 -1.64 19.63
C SER A 14 0.27 -2.99 19.00
N SER A 15 1.24 -3.65 18.38
CA SER A 15 0.98 -4.86 17.60
C SER A 15 1.05 -6.12 18.46
N TRP A 16 2.06 -6.27 19.31
CA TRP A 16 2.24 -7.48 20.12
C TRP A 16 1.15 -7.68 21.17
N GLY A 17 0.60 -6.60 21.74
CA GLY A 17 -0.58 -6.70 22.61
C GLY A 17 -1.78 -7.33 21.91
N CYS A 18 -2.01 -6.99 20.64
CA CYS A 18 -3.06 -7.60 19.82
C CYS A 18 -2.72 -9.06 19.48
N ILE A 19 -1.50 -9.32 19.00
CA ILE A 19 -1.03 -10.65 18.61
C ILE A 19 -1.08 -11.64 19.77
N GLY A 20 -0.85 -11.20 21.01
CA GLY A 20 -1.00 -12.04 22.21
C GLY A 20 -2.42 -12.59 22.42
N LYS A 21 -3.44 -11.97 21.82
CA LYS A 21 -4.84 -12.45 21.83
C LYS A 21 -5.20 -13.36 20.66
N MET A 22 -4.30 -13.51 19.68
CA MET A 22 -4.56 -14.23 18.44
C MET A 22 -5.03 -15.69 18.64
N PRO A 23 -4.46 -16.50 19.56
CA PRO A 23 -4.92 -17.88 19.72
C PRO A 23 -6.39 -17.98 20.15
N ALA A 24 -6.82 -17.16 21.10
CA ALA A 24 -8.22 -17.12 21.56
C ALA A 24 -9.14 -16.56 20.48
N TYR A 25 -8.72 -15.49 19.81
CA TYR A 25 -9.46 -14.91 18.69
C TYR A 25 -9.71 -15.91 17.55
N LEU A 26 -8.68 -16.65 17.13
CA LEU A 26 -8.82 -17.67 16.08
C LEU A 26 -9.69 -18.83 16.54
N ALA A 27 -9.62 -19.24 17.81
CA ALA A 27 -10.50 -20.27 18.37
C ALA A 27 -11.98 -19.84 18.31
N ASP A 28 -12.30 -18.59 18.67
CA ASP A 28 -13.66 -18.04 18.59
C ASP A 28 -14.20 -17.97 17.15
N LEU A 29 -13.30 -17.82 16.17
CA LEU A 29 -13.63 -17.87 14.74
C LEU A 29 -13.72 -19.30 14.17
N GLY A 30 -13.49 -20.34 14.99
CA GLY A 30 -13.39 -21.71 14.52
C GLY A 30 -12.23 -21.91 13.53
N TYR A 31 -11.12 -21.19 13.75
CA TYR A 31 -9.90 -21.20 12.93
C TYR A 31 -10.12 -20.85 11.45
N LYS A 32 -11.19 -20.12 11.14
CA LYS A 32 -11.37 -19.51 9.82
C LYS A 32 -10.54 -18.24 9.71
N ASN A 33 -10.08 -17.95 8.49
CA ASN A 33 -9.44 -16.68 8.20
C ASN A 33 -10.44 -15.54 8.47
N PRO A 34 -10.07 -14.54 9.27
CA PRO A 34 -10.93 -13.38 9.47
C PRO A 34 -11.05 -12.58 8.18
N ASP A 35 -12.27 -12.22 7.79
CA ASP A 35 -12.56 -11.48 6.55
C ASP A 35 -13.39 -10.22 6.78
N GLN A 36 -13.81 -9.98 8.04
CA GLN A 36 -14.62 -8.84 8.45
C GLN A 36 -13.72 -7.68 8.92
N PRO A 37 -13.78 -6.50 8.30
CA PRO A 37 -12.97 -5.34 8.68
C PRO A 37 -13.39 -4.71 10.02
N ASP A 38 -14.59 -4.98 10.51
CA ASP A 38 -15.13 -4.52 11.80
C ASP A 38 -14.97 -5.56 12.93
N LYS A 39 -14.41 -6.73 12.63
CA LYS A 39 -14.14 -7.80 13.61
C LYS A 39 -12.70 -8.31 13.53
N THR A 40 -11.78 -7.37 13.38
CA THR A 40 -10.35 -7.68 13.35
C THR A 40 -9.82 -8.14 14.71
N LEU A 41 -8.62 -8.70 14.72
CA LEU A 41 -7.92 -9.00 15.97
C LEU A 41 -7.71 -7.74 16.83
N SER A 42 -7.57 -6.55 16.22
CA SER A 42 -7.55 -5.29 16.97
C SER A 42 -8.87 -5.05 17.71
N HIS A 43 -10.02 -5.26 17.07
CA HIS A 43 -11.33 -5.11 17.73
C HIS A 43 -11.44 -6.09 18.91
N TYR A 44 -11.02 -7.34 18.71
CA TYR A 44 -11.03 -8.35 19.77
C TYR A 44 -10.12 -7.99 20.95
N ALA A 45 -8.91 -7.49 20.67
CA ALA A 45 -7.92 -7.22 21.69
C ALA A 45 -8.11 -5.87 22.40
N THR A 46 -8.66 -4.87 21.72
CA THR A 46 -8.68 -3.46 22.18
C THR A 46 -10.06 -2.84 22.22
N GLY A 47 -11.08 -3.50 21.67
CA GLY A 47 -12.44 -2.97 21.54
C GLY A 47 -12.64 -2.03 20.35
N THR A 48 -11.60 -1.68 19.59
CA THR A 48 -11.68 -0.77 18.44
C THR A 48 -10.84 -1.26 17.26
N ASP A 49 -11.02 -0.65 16.08
CA ASP A 49 -10.07 -0.82 14.99
C ASP A 49 -8.66 -0.33 15.38
N PHE A 50 -7.64 -0.77 14.65
CA PHE A 50 -6.25 -0.50 15.00
C PHE A 50 -5.92 1.00 14.96
N PHE A 51 -6.45 1.74 13.99
CA PHE A 51 -6.18 3.17 13.88
C PHE A 51 -6.93 3.97 14.94
N ALA A 52 -8.15 3.59 15.31
CA ALA A 52 -8.83 4.14 16.49
C ALA A 52 -8.04 3.86 17.77
N TYR A 53 -7.53 2.64 17.94
CA TYR A 53 -6.68 2.27 19.07
C TYR A 53 -5.39 3.12 19.12
N LEU A 54 -4.79 3.46 17.98
CA LEU A 54 -3.69 4.41 17.91
C LEU A 54 -4.11 5.83 18.30
N ARG A 55 -5.24 6.33 17.76
CA ARG A 55 -5.73 7.71 18.00
C ARG A 55 -6.12 7.98 19.45
N ASN A 56 -6.53 6.96 20.20
CA ASN A 56 -6.91 7.09 21.60
C ASN A 56 -5.71 7.39 22.54
N ASP A 57 -4.47 7.33 22.03
CA ASP A 57 -3.26 7.70 22.77
C ASP A 57 -2.35 8.55 21.85
N PRO A 58 -2.26 9.89 22.07
CA PRO A 58 -1.44 10.76 21.23
C PRO A 58 0.04 10.36 21.17
N GLY A 59 0.58 9.80 22.25
CA GLY A 59 1.95 9.31 22.29
C GLY A 59 2.14 8.05 21.44
N ARG A 60 1.16 7.14 21.45
CA ARG A 60 1.14 5.94 20.60
C ARG A 60 1.01 6.32 19.12
N LEU A 61 0.11 7.24 18.79
CA LEU A 61 -0.05 7.77 17.44
C LEU A 61 1.24 8.44 16.94
N ALA A 62 1.88 9.25 17.77
CA ALA A 62 3.16 9.89 17.42
C ALA A 62 4.26 8.86 17.13
N ARG A 63 4.38 7.80 17.94
CA ARG A 63 5.33 6.70 17.71
C ARG A 63 5.04 5.96 16.41
N PHE A 64 3.77 5.64 16.16
CA PHE A 64 3.35 5.03 14.89
C PHE A 64 3.74 5.90 13.68
N ASN A 65 3.41 7.19 13.73
CA ASN A 65 3.73 8.13 12.65
C ASN A 65 5.24 8.25 12.42
N SER A 66 6.04 8.31 13.49
CA SER A 66 7.51 8.31 13.41
C SER A 66 8.06 7.03 12.77
N ALA A 67 7.55 5.86 13.18
CA ALA A 67 7.91 4.57 12.62
C ALA A 67 7.58 4.48 11.12
N MET A 68 6.37 4.93 10.74
CA MET A 68 5.93 4.95 9.34
C MET A 68 6.77 5.91 8.50
N LYS A 69 7.13 7.09 9.04
CA LYS A 69 8.00 8.05 8.37
C LYS A 69 9.39 7.47 8.09
N GLY A 70 9.98 6.77 9.06
CA GLY A 70 11.26 6.08 8.86
C GLY A 70 11.20 5.01 7.78
N ALA A 71 10.11 4.24 7.75
CA ALA A 71 9.88 3.22 6.72
C ALA A 71 9.51 3.79 5.34
N ALA A 72 9.15 5.07 5.27
CA ALA A 72 8.79 5.77 4.04
C ALA A 72 10.00 6.35 3.30
N THR A 73 11.15 6.54 3.96
CA THR A 73 12.38 7.05 3.34
C THR A 73 12.81 6.14 2.19
N LEU A 74 13.01 6.74 1.02
CA LEU A 74 13.41 6.07 -0.20
C LEU A 74 14.75 6.63 -0.69
N LEU A 75 15.69 5.73 -1.01
CA LEU A 75 16.92 6.12 -1.70
C LEU A 75 16.68 6.32 -3.19
N ASN A 76 15.83 5.49 -3.78
CA ASN A 76 15.47 5.48 -5.21
C ASN A 76 13.97 5.19 -5.37
N SER A 77 13.42 5.50 -6.55
CA SER A 77 12.06 5.13 -6.88
C SER A 77 11.94 3.61 -7.02
N PRO A 78 10.89 2.99 -6.43
CA PRO A 78 10.59 1.59 -6.72
C PRO A 78 10.07 1.38 -8.15
N VAL A 79 9.56 2.43 -8.81
CA VAL A 79 8.94 2.34 -10.13
C VAL A 79 10.02 2.07 -11.19
N PRO A 80 9.90 1.00 -12.00
CA PRO A 80 10.82 0.76 -13.12
C PRO A 80 10.74 1.90 -14.15
N SER A 81 11.88 2.54 -14.46
CA SER A 81 11.93 3.71 -15.36
C SER A 81 11.35 3.41 -16.74
N SER A 82 11.62 2.21 -17.27
CA SER A 82 11.09 1.75 -18.56
C SER A 82 9.56 1.78 -18.66
N LEU A 83 8.83 1.74 -17.53
CA LEU A 83 7.37 1.79 -17.53
C LEU A 83 6.82 3.23 -17.61
N VAL A 84 7.60 4.21 -17.14
CA VAL A 84 7.24 5.64 -17.22
C VAL A 84 7.82 6.32 -18.47
N GLU A 85 8.94 5.84 -19.01
CA GLU A 85 9.62 6.35 -20.22
C GLU A 85 8.73 6.37 -21.46
N SER A 86 7.78 5.43 -21.57
CA SER A 86 6.80 5.45 -22.67
C SER A 86 5.93 6.73 -22.71
N GLY A 87 5.94 7.53 -21.64
CA GLY A 87 5.26 8.81 -21.55
C GLY A 87 3.74 8.71 -21.62
N ALA A 88 3.07 9.83 -21.35
CA ALA A 88 1.64 10.00 -21.61
C ALA A 88 1.38 11.13 -22.63
N GLY A 89 2.44 11.73 -23.19
CA GLY A 89 2.36 13.00 -23.91
C GLY A 89 2.29 14.20 -22.96
N GLU A 90 2.39 15.42 -23.51
CA GLU A 90 2.44 16.66 -22.71
C GLU A 90 1.20 16.90 -21.86
N SER A 91 0.02 16.48 -22.33
CA SER A 91 -1.25 16.63 -21.62
C SER A 91 -1.70 15.37 -20.86
N GLY A 92 -0.98 14.25 -21.00
CA GLY A 92 -1.38 12.99 -20.39
C GLY A 92 -0.95 12.86 -18.94
N VAL A 93 -1.53 11.87 -18.26
CA VAL A 93 -1.17 11.53 -16.88
C VAL A 93 -0.16 10.39 -16.89
N VAL A 94 1.07 10.69 -16.47
CA VAL A 94 2.17 9.72 -16.40
C VAL A 94 1.92 8.71 -15.29
N MET A 95 1.58 9.21 -14.10
CA MET A 95 1.38 8.37 -12.92
C MET A 95 0.34 8.96 -11.97
N VAL A 96 -0.53 8.09 -11.45
CA VAL A 96 -1.41 8.34 -10.31
C VAL A 96 -0.89 7.49 -9.14
N ASP A 97 -0.40 8.13 -8.10
CA ASP A 97 0.13 7.53 -6.86
C ASP A 97 -0.98 7.45 -5.82
N ILE A 98 -1.67 6.30 -5.77
CA ILE A 98 -2.88 6.05 -4.99
C ILE A 98 -2.49 5.62 -3.57
N GLY A 99 -2.95 6.37 -2.57
CA GLY A 99 -2.44 6.23 -1.20
C GLY A 99 -0.97 6.67 -1.12
N GLY A 100 -0.60 7.69 -1.90
CA GLY A 100 0.79 8.11 -2.07
C GLY A 100 1.40 8.84 -0.87
N GLY A 101 0.59 9.15 0.14
CA GLY A 101 0.99 9.93 1.30
C GLY A 101 1.44 11.32 0.89
N HIS A 102 2.64 11.72 1.35
CA HIS A 102 3.25 12.98 0.94
C HIS A 102 3.99 12.93 -0.41
N GLY A 103 3.64 11.99 -1.29
CA GLY A 103 4.15 11.92 -2.66
C GLY A 103 5.64 11.59 -2.79
N GLN A 104 6.25 10.93 -1.79
CA GLN A 104 7.70 10.64 -1.80
C GLN A 104 8.14 9.77 -2.98
N VAL A 105 7.31 8.80 -3.40
CA VAL A 105 7.61 7.96 -4.58
C VAL A 105 7.50 8.81 -5.83
N THR A 106 6.39 9.54 -5.98
CA THR A 106 6.18 10.45 -7.11
C THR A 106 7.31 11.45 -7.27
N GLN A 107 7.73 12.11 -6.20
CA GLN A 107 8.86 13.03 -6.22
C GLN A 107 10.12 12.32 -6.74
N LYS A 108 10.40 11.11 -6.25
CA LYS A 108 11.59 10.37 -6.65
C LYS A 108 11.55 9.92 -8.11
N VAL A 109 10.38 9.53 -8.62
CA VAL A 109 10.17 9.26 -10.05
C VAL A 109 10.48 10.49 -10.89
N MET A 110 9.99 11.67 -10.49
CA MET A 110 10.24 12.93 -11.22
C MET A 110 11.71 13.34 -11.19
N GLU A 111 12.40 13.17 -10.05
CA GLU A 111 13.83 13.44 -9.90
C GLU A 111 14.70 12.53 -10.78
N GLU A 112 14.36 11.24 -10.84
CA GLU A 112 15.10 10.25 -11.63
C GLU A 112 14.80 10.35 -13.14
N ASN A 113 13.67 10.96 -13.51
CA ASN A 113 13.21 11.02 -14.90
C ASN A 113 12.82 12.47 -15.29
N PRO A 114 13.74 13.45 -15.22
CA PRO A 114 13.42 14.88 -15.43
C PRO A 114 13.00 15.23 -16.87
N HIS A 115 13.19 14.30 -17.81
CA HIS A 115 12.80 14.44 -19.21
C HIS A 115 11.33 14.07 -19.46
N LEU A 116 10.66 13.39 -18.51
CA LEU A 116 9.26 13.02 -18.65
C LEU A 116 8.38 14.27 -18.67
N LYS A 117 7.49 14.32 -19.66
CA LYS A 117 6.42 15.31 -19.74
C LYS A 117 5.08 14.67 -19.38
N GLY A 118 4.20 15.50 -18.85
CA GLY A 118 2.86 15.11 -18.41
C GLY A 118 2.67 15.26 -16.90
N ARG A 119 1.50 14.85 -16.45
CA ARG A 119 1.01 15.08 -15.09
C ARG A 119 1.36 13.90 -14.18
N PHE A 120 1.73 14.23 -12.95
CA PHE A 120 1.85 13.29 -11.85
C PHE A 120 0.80 13.67 -10.80
N VAL A 121 -0.01 12.72 -10.36
CA VAL A 121 -1.10 12.97 -9.41
C VAL A 121 -0.87 12.10 -8.18
N VAL A 122 -0.81 12.72 -7.00
CA VAL A 122 -0.78 12.02 -5.71
C VAL A 122 -2.18 12.07 -5.10
N GLN A 123 -2.71 10.89 -4.75
CA GLN A 123 -4.03 10.70 -4.17
C GLN A 123 -3.95 10.15 -2.75
N ASP A 124 -4.70 10.75 -1.83
CA ASP A 124 -4.80 10.36 -0.40
C ASP A 124 -6.01 11.07 0.26
N LEU A 125 -6.14 11.01 1.58
CA LEU A 125 -7.29 11.54 2.34
C LEU A 125 -6.95 12.74 3.25
N GLY A 126 -7.89 13.68 3.38
CA GLY A 126 -7.93 14.69 4.44
C GLY A 126 -6.61 15.39 4.74
N ALA A 127 -6.20 15.37 6.02
CA ALA A 127 -5.01 16.07 6.49
C ALA A 127 -3.70 15.66 5.78
N ILE A 128 -3.59 14.43 5.27
CA ILE A 128 -2.41 13.99 4.52
C ILE A 128 -2.28 14.79 3.21
N ILE A 129 -3.40 15.03 2.53
CA ILE A 129 -3.44 15.84 1.31
C ILE A 129 -3.16 17.31 1.58
N ASP A 130 -3.66 17.85 2.69
CA ASP A 130 -3.34 19.23 3.09
C ASP A 130 -1.84 19.38 3.38
N GLU A 131 -1.25 18.44 4.11
CA GLU A 131 0.19 18.40 4.38
C GLU A 131 1.03 18.22 3.11
N ALA A 132 0.59 17.36 2.18
CA ALA A 132 1.26 17.17 0.90
C ALA A 132 1.21 18.45 0.06
N ARG A 133 0.05 19.12 -0.01
CA ARG A 133 -0.14 20.39 -0.72
C ARG A 133 0.71 21.51 -0.13
N ALA A 134 0.80 21.59 1.20
CA ALA A 134 1.61 22.60 1.91
C ALA A 134 3.12 22.53 1.58
N ARG A 135 3.61 21.39 1.06
CA ARG A 135 5.00 21.25 0.58
C ARG A 135 5.24 21.91 -0.78
N ASN A 136 4.21 22.48 -1.41
CA ASN A 136 4.26 23.07 -2.75
C ASN A 136 4.94 22.16 -3.80
N PRO A 137 4.46 20.92 -3.96
CA PRO A 137 5.10 19.95 -4.85
C PRO A 137 4.91 20.31 -6.32
N LYS A 138 5.78 19.75 -7.18
CA LYS A 138 5.62 19.84 -8.65
C LYS A 138 4.54 18.92 -9.21
N TYR A 139 4.12 17.91 -8.44
CA TYR A 139 3.01 17.03 -8.78
C TYR A 139 1.67 17.60 -8.30
N GLU A 140 0.58 17.17 -8.91
CA GLU A 140 -0.78 17.49 -8.47
C GLU A 140 -1.14 16.68 -7.23
N VAL A 141 -1.95 17.27 -6.37
CA VAL A 141 -2.41 16.66 -5.13
C VAL A 141 -3.94 16.61 -5.14
N MET A 142 -4.52 15.42 -5.01
CA MET A 142 -5.95 15.16 -5.13
C MET A 142 -6.47 14.38 -3.92
N GLU A 143 -7.51 14.88 -3.26
CA GLU A 143 -8.22 14.09 -2.26
C GLU A 143 -9.03 12.99 -2.95
N TYR A 144 -8.86 11.74 -2.50
CA TYR A 144 -9.52 10.58 -3.09
C TYR A 144 -9.59 9.42 -2.10
N ASP A 145 -10.79 8.81 -2.02
CA ASP A 145 -11.02 7.54 -1.35
C ASP A 145 -10.99 6.41 -2.38
N PHE A 146 -10.02 5.50 -2.27
CA PHE A 146 -9.86 4.34 -3.16
C PHE A 146 -11.01 3.31 -3.09
N PHE A 147 -11.96 3.45 -2.16
CA PHE A 147 -13.20 2.69 -2.12
C PHE A 147 -14.29 3.31 -3.03
N THR A 148 -14.00 4.46 -3.65
CA THR A 148 -14.84 5.08 -4.68
C THR A 148 -14.22 4.91 -6.07
N PRO A 149 -15.00 4.98 -7.17
CA PRO A 149 -14.47 4.86 -8.52
C PRO A 149 -13.35 5.87 -8.82
N GLN A 150 -12.29 5.42 -9.51
CA GLN A 150 -11.11 6.25 -9.80
C GLN A 150 -11.46 7.45 -10.70
N PRO A 151 -11.24 8.71 -10.24
CA PRO A 151 -11.59 9.91 -11.01
C PRO A 151 -10.60 10.27 -12.13
N VAL A 152 -9.36 9.80 -12.05
CA VAL A 152 -8.35 10.05 -13.08
C VAL A 152 -8.40 8.91 -14.11
N HIS A 153 -8.75 9.22 -15.35
CA HIS A 153 -8.85 8.23 -16.43
C HIS A 153 -7.65 8.29 -17.37
N GLY A 154 -7.29 7.13 -17.93
CA GLY A 154 -6.28 7.01 -18.98
C GLY A 154 -4.84 7.27 -18.53
N ALA A 155 -4.54 7.25 -17.23
CA ALA A 155 -3.15 7.35 -16.78
C ALA A 155 -2.31 6.16 -17.28
N ARG A 156 -1.04 6.41 -17.56
CA ARG A 156 -0.10 5.36 -17.98
C ARG A 156 0.17 4.38 -16.82
N ILE A 157 0.39 4.92 -15.62
CA ILE A 157 0.61 4.15 -14.40
C ILE A 157 -0.44 4.53 -13.36
N TYR A 158 -1.11 3.52 -12.81
CA TYR A 158 -1.75 3.59 -11.50
C TYR A 158 -0.83 2.86 -10.53
N PHE A 159 -0.32 3.55 -9.52
CA PHE A 159 0.69 3.02 -8.60
C PHE A 159 0.10 2.95 -7.19
N MET A 160 0.29 1.81 -6.53
CA MET A 160 -0.09 1.59 -5.13
C MET A 160 1.09 1.01 -4.38
N ARG A 161 1.53 1.64 -3.29
CA ARG A 161 2.62 1.12 -2.47
C ARG A 161 2.18 0.95 -1.03
N ARG A 162 2.30 -0.27 -0.50
CA ARG A 162 1.93 -0.59 0.88
C ARG A 162 0.49 -0.15 1.22
N VAL A 163 -0.44 -0.55 0.36
CA VAL A 163 -1.87 -0.26 0.52
C VAL A 163 -2.61 -1.58 0.68
N LEU A 164 -2.47 -2.49 -0.28
CA LEU A 164 -3.25 -3.71 -0.34
C LEU A 164 -2.87 -4.74 0.75
N HIS A 165 -1.70 -4.60 1.39
CA HIS A 165 -1.36 -5.44 2.54
C HIS A 165 -2.13 -5.12 3.83
N ASP A 166 -2.87 -4.01 3.89
CA ASP A 166 -3.67 -3.63 5.05
C ASP A 166 -5.13 -4.13 4.95
N PHE A 167 -5.48 -4.79 3.85
CA PHE A 167 -6.85 -5.20 3.57
C PHE A 167 -7.00 -6.70 3.26
N PRO A 168 -8.11 -7.33 3.70
CA PRO A 168 -8.48 -8.66 3.25
C PRO A 168 -8.76 -8.67 1.75
N ASP A 169 -8.68 -9.84 1.13
CA ASP A 169 -8.86 -10.00 -0.32
C ASP A 169 -10.20 -9.46 -0.83
N SER A 170 -11.27 -9.52 -0.02
CA SER A 170 -12.58 -8.93 -0.36
C SER A 170 -12.49 -7.42 -0.59
N LYS A 171 -11.81 -6.70 0.31
CA LYS A 171 -11.60 -5.26 0.21
C LYS A 171 -10.54 -4.89 -0.83
N CYS A 172 -9.51 -5.71 -1.00
CA CYS A 172 -8.58 -5.54 -2.12
C CYS A 172 -9.30 -5.62 -3.47
N ARG A 173 -10.24 -6.56 -3.65
CA ARG A 173 -11.04 -6.64 -4.89
C ARG A 173 -11.85 -5.38 -5.14
N GLU A 174 -12.47 -4.81 -4.10
CA GLU A 174 -13.22 -3.56 -4.20
C GLU A 174 -12.31 -2.40 -4.63
N ILE A 175 -11.18 -2.20 -3.94
CA ILE A 175 -10.18 -1.17 -4.26
C ILE A 175 -9.66 -1.32 -5.69
N LEU A 176 -9.27 -2.53 -6.08
CA LEU A 176 -8.74 -2.81 -7.43
C LEU A 176 -9.82 -2.57 -8.50
N THR A 177 -11.07 -2.99 -8.25
CA THR A 177 -12.22 -2.76 -9.14
C THR A 177 -12.46 -1.26 -9.38
N ASN A 178 -12.25 -0.43 -8.37
CA ASN A 178 -12.34 1.01 -8.55
C ASN A 178 -11.21 1.58 -9.41
N GLN A 179 -10.01 1.01 -9.34
CA GLN A 179 -8.88 1.48 -10.14
C GLN A 179 -9.00 1.08 -11.61
N ILE A 180 -9.50 -0.14 -11.90
CA ILE A 180 -9.68 -0.59 -13.29
C ILE A 180 -10.64 0.29 -14.08
N HIS A 181 -11.59 0.98 -13.45
CA HIS A 181 -12.49 1.93 -14.11
C HIS A 181 -11.76 3.16 -14.67
N GLY A 182 -10.60 3.52 -14.12
CA GLY A 182 -9.72 4.55 -14.68
C GLY A 182 -8.81 4.04 -15.80
N MET A 183 -8.61 2.72 -15.91
CA MET A 183 -7.61 2.13 -16.80
C MET A 183 -8.11 1.98 -18.25
N VAL A 184 -7.18 2.14 -19.20
CA VAL A 184 -7.43 1.91 -20.63
C VAL A 184 -6.61 0.69 -21.09
N LYS A 185 -7.27 -0.32 -21.66
CA LYS A 185 -6.63 -1.55 -22.13
C LYS A 185 -5.56 -1.24 -23.19
N GLY A 186 -4.39 -1.87 -23.08
CA GLY A 186 -3.24 -1.62 -23.95
C GLY A 186 -2.44 -0.35 -23.64
N GLN A 187 -2.97 0.54 -22.77
CA GLN A 187 -2.33 1.80 -22.40
C GLN A 187 -1.96 1.86 -20.92
N SER A 188 -2.87 1.52 -20.02
CA SER A 188 -2.68 1.65 -18.57
C SER A 188 -2.06 0.40 -17.97
N LYS A 189 -1.17 0.60 -17.00
CA LYS A 189 -0.64 -0.44 -16.12
C LYS A 189 -1.04 -0.12 -14.68
N LEU A 190 -1.35 -1.16 -13.91
CA LEU A 190 -1.43 -1.08 -12.45
C LEU A 190 -0.14 -1.67 -11.86
N LEU A 191 0.54 -0.88 -11.04
CA LEU A 191 1.76 -1.26 -10.34
C LEU A 191 1.48 -1.37 -8.84
N VAL A 192 1.59 -2.59 -8.31
CA VAL A 192 1.44 -2.85 -6.87
C VAL A 192 2.83 -3.07 -6.27
N CYS A 193 3.28 -2.14 -5.43
CA CYS A 193 4.55 -2.19 -4.73
C CYS A 193 4.36 -2.73 -3.31
N GLU A 194 4.60 -4.03 -3.16
CA GLU A 194 4.30 -4.79 -1.95
C GLU A 194 5.34 -5.89 -1.69
N THR A 195 5.29 -6.49 -0.50
CA THR A 195 6.07 -7.70 -0.21
C THR A 195 5.49 -8.86 -1.00
N VAL A 196 6.37 -9.63 -1.63
CA VAL A 196 6.04 -10.89 -2.32
C VAL A 196 6.75 -12.01 -1.57
N LEU A 197 6.00 -12.76 -0.76
CA LEU A 197 6.57 -13.84 0.04
C LEU A 197 7.01 -15.02 -0.84
N PRO A 198 8.13 -15.70 -0.51
CA PRO A 198 8.49 -16.94 -1.16
C PRO A 198 7.45 -18.03 -0.83
N ALA A 199 7.23 -18.95 -1.78
CA ALA A 199 6.24 -20.01 -1.62
C ALA A 199 6.57 -20.97 -0.45
N ALA A 200 7.84 -21.10 -0.09
CA ALA A 200 8.33 -21.83 1.06
C ALA A 200 9.63 -21.18 1.56
N GLY A 201 10.00 -21.44 2.82
CA GLY A 201 11.25 -20.94 3.39
C GLY A 201 11.25 -19.44 3.70
N CYS A 202 10.08 -18.88 4.08
CA CYS A 202 10.01 -17.54 4.64
C CYS A 202 10.96 -17.44 5.84
N SER A 203 11.68 -16.32 5.92
CA SER A 203 12.46 -15.98 7.10
C SER A 203 11.55 -15.79 8.32
N GLY A 204 12.14 -15.86 9.52
CA GLY A 204 11.42 -15.53 10.75
C GLY A 204 10.89 -14.10 10.75
N PHE A 205 11.60 -13.17 10.12
CA PHE A 205 11.15 -11.78 9.99
C PHE A 205 9.94 -11.65 9.07
N GLU A 206 9.94 -12.28 7.90
CA GLU A 206 8.80 -12.28 6.98
C GLU A 206 7.55 -12.91 7.63
N SER A 207 7.74 -14.02 8.34
CA SER A 207 6.67 -14.70 9.05
C SER A 207 6.07 -13.82 10.15
N LEU A 208 6.90 -13.16 10.96
CA LEU A 208 6.42 -12.23 11.99
C LEU A 208 5.74 -10.99 11.39
N ALA A 209 6.25 -10.48 10.26
CA ALA A 209 5.63 -9.38 9.55
C ALA A 209 4.24 -9.77 9.02
N ASP A 210 4.05 -11.00 8.53
CA ASP A 210 2.74 -11.51 8.11
C ASP A 210 1.77 -11.70 9.29
N ILE A 211 2.23 -12.34 10.38
CA ILE A 211 1.43 -12.50 11.61
C ILE A 211 0.95 -11.14 12.14
N SER A 212 1.76 -10.08 12.01
CA SER A 212 1.35 -8.74 12.41
C SER A 212 0.16 -8.19 11.60
N ARG A 213 -0.03 -8.64 10.34
CA ARG A 213 -1.15 -8.24 9.47
C ARG A 213 -2.48 -8.85 9.88
N THR A 214 -2.48 -9.95 10.65
CA THR A 214 -3.70 -10.50 11.26
C THR A 214 -4.40 -9.47 12.16
N THR A 215 -3.66 -8.49 12.71
CA THR A 215 -4.21 -7.34 13.44
C THR A 215 -5.31 -6.61 12.66
N PHE A 216 -5.20 -6.59 11.33
CA PHE A 216 -6.10 -5.92 10.39
C PHE A 216 -7.02 -6.89 9.63
N SER A 217 -7.10 -8.18 10.02
CA SER A 217 -7.71 -9.23 9.18
C SER A 217 -7.10 -9.29 7.78
N SER A 218 -5.79 -9.05 7.68
CA SER A 218 -5.06 -8.99 6.42
C SER A 218 -3.86 -9.96 6.42
N MET A 219 -3.13 -9.99 5.31
CA MET A 219 -1.95 -10.82 5.12
C MET A 219 -0.93 -10.19 4.16
N GLN A 220 0.32 -10.58 4.32
CA GLN A 220 1.30 -10.57 3.25
C GLN A 220 0.98 -11.69 2.27
N ARG A 221 1.31 -11.50 0.99
CA ARG A 221 0.93 -12.44 -0.08
C ARG A 221 2.15 -12.95 -0.82
N SER A 222 2.10 -14.23 -1.17
CA SER A 222 3.01 -14.85 -2.13
C SER A 222 2.69 -14.42 -3.56
N GLU A 223 3.59 -14.70 -4.50
CA GLU A 223 3.37 -14.48 -5.93
C GLU A 223 2.06 -15.12 -6.44
N LYS A 224 1.78 -16.36 -6.01
CA LYS A 224 0.56 -17.08 -6.39
C LYS A 224 -0.70 -16.35 -5.89
N GLN A 225 -0.67 -15.87 -4.65
CA GLN A 225 -1.81 -15.14 -4.06
C GLN A 225 -2.01 -13.78 -4.72
N TRP A 226 -0.94 -13.02 -4.97
CA TRP A 226 -1.01 -11.77 -5.72
C TRP A 226 -1.58 -11.98 -7.13
N THR A 227 -1.08 -12.99 -7.84
CA THR A 227 -1.54 -13.31 -9.20
C THR A 227 -3.02 -13.69 -9.20
N ALA A 228 -3.47 -14.52 -8.25
CA ALA A 228 -4.87 -14.91 -8.12
C ALA A 228 -5.78 -13.71 -7.77
N LEU A 229 -5.34 -12.84 -6.86
CA LEU A 229 -6.08 -11.64 -6.48
C LEU A 229 -6.25 -10.68 -7.66
N LEU A 230 -5.18 -10.38 -8.39
CA LEU A 230 -5.23 -9.50 -9.56
C LEU A 230 -6.07 -10.13 -10.69
N ALA A 231 -5.93 -11.43 -10.94
CA ALA A 231 -6.74 -12.14 -11.93
C ALA A 231 -8.24 -12.12 -11.59
N SER A 232 -8.60 -12.13 -10.30
CA SER A 232 -10.01 -12.14 -9.87
C SER A 232 -10.78 -10.86 -10.23
N VAL A 233 -10.09 -9.79 -10.61
CA VAL A 233 -10.69 -8.50 -11.03
C VAL A 233 -10.37 -8.15 -12.49
N GLY A 234 -9.92 -9.13 -13.29
CA GLY A 234 -9.64 -8.94 -14.71
C GLY A 234 -8.27 -8.31 -15.02
N LEU A 235 -7.31 -8.38 -14.09
CA LEU A 235 -5.93 -7.97 -14.33
C LEU A 235 -5.04 -9.18 -14.62
N LYS A 236 -4.06 -9.00 -15.50
CA LYS A 236 -3.01 -9.97 -15.80
C LYS A 236 -1.69 -9.46 -15.26
N VAL A 237 -0.98 -10.28 -14.48
CA VAL A 237 0.40 -10.01 -14.09
C VAL A 237 1.30 -10.14 -15.32
N VAL A 238 2.03 -9.08 -15.63
CA VAL A 238 2.98 -9.02 -16.75
C VAL A 238 4.37 -9.40 -16.28
N LYS A 239 4.80 -8.83 -15.15
CA LYS A 239 6.13 -9.02 -14.59
C LYS A 239 6.15 -8.67 -13.11
N ILE A 240 6.92 -9.41 -12.31
CA ILE A 240 7.27 -9.01 -10.95
C ILE A 240 8.71 -8.50 -10.95
N TRP A 241 8.86 -7.22 -10.68
CA TRP A 241 10.15 -6.55 -10.58
C TRP A 241 10.72 -6.73 -9.17
N PRO A 242 11.98 -7.15 -9.03
CA PRO A 242 12.58 -7.38 -7.72
C PRO A 242 12.75 -6.06 -6.93
N PRO A 243 12.90 -6.12 -5.60
CA PRO A 243 13.05 -4.93 -4.78
C PRO A 243 14.28 -4.09 -5.15
N LYS A 244 14.09 -2.77 -5.24
CA LYS A 244 15.17 -1.77 -5.44
C LYS A 244 15.56 -1.10 -4.12
N GLY A 245 16.10 -1.90 -3.21
CA GLY A 245 16.38 -1.45 -1.84
C GLY A 245 15.13 -1.57 -0.95
N GLY A 246 15.27 -2.32 0.14
CA GLY A 246 14.15 -2.70 0.99
C GLY A 246 13.44 -3.98 0.52
N PRO A 247 12.28 -4.34 1.14
CA PRO A 247 11.66 -5.65 0.98
C PRO A 247 10.49 -5.69 -0.02
N PHE A 248 10.27 -4.63 -0.82
CA PHE A 248 9.06 -4.51 -1.65
C PHE A 248 9.39 -4.70 -3.13
N SER A 249 8.73 -5.67 -3.75
CA SER A 249 8.73 -5.88 -5.20
C SER A 249 7.69 -4.99 -5.86
N VAL A 250 7.80 -4.76 -7.17
CA VAL A 250 6.74 -4.10 -7.95
C VAL A 250 6.09 -5.13 -8.87
N ILE A 251 4.81 -5.39 -8.66
CA ILE A 251 3.99 -6.29 -9.47
C ILE A 251 3.37 -5.43 -10.57
N GLU A 252 3.85 -5.61 -11.79
CA GLU A 252 3.30 -4.98 -12.99
C GLU A 252 2.10 -5.79 -13.49
N SER A 253 0.97 -5.12 -13.66
CA SER A 253 -0.25 -5.72 -14.20
C SER A 253 -0.96 -4.83 -15.20
N GLU A 254 -1.78 -5.43 -16.05
CA GLU A 254 -2.56 -4.77 -17.10
C GLU A 254 -3.96 -5.39 -17.22
N LEU A 255 -4.90 -4.68 -17.85
CA LEU A 255 -6.23 -5.22 -18.14
C LEU A 255 -6.14 -6.41 -19.11
N GLN A 256 -6.86 -7.50 -18.78
CA GLN A 256 -7.02 -8.68 -19.65
C GLN A 256 -7.77 -8.38 -20.94
#